data_AF-A0A0R1RLC2-F1
#
_entry.id   AF-A0A0R1RLC2-F1
#
_cell.length_a   1.000
_cell.length_b   1.000
_cell.length_c   1.000
_cell.angle_alpha   90.00
_cell.angle_beta   90.00
_cell.angle_gamma   90.00
#
_symmetry.space_group_name_H-M   'P 1'
#
loop_
_entity.id
_entity.type
_entity.pdbx_description
1 polymer ?
#
loop_
_entity_poly.entity_id
_entity_poly.type
_entity_poly.pdbx_seq_one_letter_code
_entity_poly.pdbx_strand_id
1 'polypeptide(L)'
;MALLVTAMIGILMQFTLHLYMHVDQQPYDDYAQWYIFIQELESKDNQFELADGGNDNAINLYSRVRTKQYTIEQNAYKPKVYMYGTETGAGYLPLLQHVKKYSVIHQNGNPRVTFKVEFLSGEKHEAVVTFPIYVKSGD
;
A
#
# COMPACT_ATOMS: atom_id res chain seq x y z
N MET A 1 -48.18 7.75 16.14
CA MET A 1 -46.91 8.50 16.05
C MET A 1 -45.70 7.60 16.26
N ALA A 2 -45.58 6.91 17.41
CA ALA A 2 -44.42 6.03 17.69
C ALA A 2 -44.15 4.99 16.58
N LEU A 3 -45.18 4.32 16.07
CA LEU A 3 -45.06 3.27 15.04
C LEU A 3 -44.51 3.79 13.69
N LEU A 4 -44.85 5.03 13.33
CA LEU A 4 -44.40 5.70 12.11
C LEU A 4 -42.92 6.08 12.21
N VAL A 5 -42.51 6.55 13.40
CA VAL A 5 -41.11 6.86 13.72
C VAL A 5 -40.26 5.58 13.71
N THR A 6 -40.74 4.48 14.29
CA THR A 6 -40.00 3.20 14.29
C THR A 6 -39.85 2.62 12.88
N ALA A 7 -40.88 2.73 12.04
CA ALA A 7 -40.82 2.28 10.64
C ALA A 7 -39.82 3.11 9.81
N MET A 8 -39.79 4.43 9.99
CA MET A 8 -38.81 5.30 9.34
C MET A 8 -37.37 4.97 9.77
N ILE A 9 -37.16 4.69 11.06
CA ILE A 9 -35.86 4.29 11.60
C ILE A 9 -35.39 2.96 10.97
N GLY A 10 -36.29 1.98 10.82
CA GLY A 10 -35.97 0.70 10.18
C GLY A 10 -35.56 0.86 8.70
N ILE A 11 -36.28 1.70 7.95
CA ILE A 11 -35.97 2.01 6.55
C ILE A 11 -34.62 2.72 6.44
N LEU A 12 -34.35 3.71 7.30
CA LEU A 12 -33.07 4.43 7.33
C LEU A 12 -31.89 3.49 7.65
N MET A 13 -32.06 2.55 8.58
CA MET A 13 -31.04 1.55 8.88
C MET A 13 -30.78 0.60 7.69
N GLN A 14 -31.83 0.14 6.99
CA GLN A 14 -31.66 -0.68 5.79
C GLN A 14 -30.92 0.05 4.67
N PHE A 15 -31.26 1.32 4.42
CA PHE A 15 -30.56 2.14 3.42
C PHE A 15 -29.10 2.39 3.79
N THR A 16 -28.82 2.62 5.08
CA THR A 16 -27.45 2.84 5.56
C THR A 16 -26.61 1.58 5.42
N LEU A 17 -27.16 0.40 5.75
CA LEU A 17 -26.50 -0.89 5.53
C LEU A 17 -26.27 -1.17 4.04
N HIS A 18 -27.23 -0.87 3.17
CA HIS A 18 -27.08 -1.05 1.72
C HIS A 18 -26.00 -0.13 1.13
N LEU A 19 -25.96 1.13 1.57
CA LEU A 19 -24.93 2.08 1.16
C LEU A 19 -23.56 1.65 1.67
N TYR A 20 -23.45 1.17 2.92
CA TYR A 20 -22.18 0.69 3.47
C TYR A 20 -21.66 -0.54 2.70
N MET A 21 -22.55 -1.47 2.33
CA MET A 21 -22.20 -2.63 1.50
C MET A 21 -21.80 -2.24 0.07
N HIS A 22 -22.36 -1.16 -0.50
CA HIS A 22 -21.99 -0.67 -1.84
C HIS A 22 -20.76 0.24 -1.86
N VAL A 23 -20.46 0.96 -0.77
CA VAL A 23 -19.23 1.76 -0.66
C VAL A 23 -17.98 0.85 -0.64
N ASP A 24 -18.08 -0.35 -0.07
CA ASP A 24 -17.05 -1.39 -0.16
C ASP A 24 -16.89 -2.00 -1.58
N GLN A 25 -17.81 -1.68 -2.50
CA GLN A 25 -17.85 -2.19 -3.89
C GLN A 25 -17.57 -1.10 -4.92
N GLN A 26 -16.93 0.01 -4.53
CA GLN A 26 -16.36 0.90 -5.55
C GLN A 26 -15.35 0.07 -6.34
N PRO A 27 -15.47 -0.06 -7.68
CA PRO A 27 -14.52 -0.85 -8.46
C PRO A 27 -13.14 -0.24 -8.22
N TYR A 28 -12.31 -0.98 -7.49
CA TYR A 28 -10.94 -0.61 -7.23
C TYR A 28 -10.24 -0.56 -8.58
N ASP A 29 -9.89 0.64 -9.01
CA ASP A 29 -9.15 0.87 -10.24
C ASP A 29 -7.70 0.45 -9.98
N ASP A 30 -7.31 -0.70 -10.52
CA ASP A 30 -5.95 -1.26 -10.42
C ASP A 30 -4.90 -0.27 -10.95
N TYR A 31 -5.23 0.51 -11.99
CA TYR A 31 -4.37 1.55 -12.55
C TYR A 31 -4.19 2.72 -11.57
N ALA A 32 -5.28 3.19 -10.97
CA ALA A 32 -5.21 4.28 -9.99
C ALA A 32 -4.43 3.86 -8.73
N GLN A 33 -4.63 2.63 -8.24
CA GLN A 33 -3.87 2.09 -7.11
C GLN A 33 -2.38 1.99 -7.43
N TRP A 34 -2.04 1.50 -8.63
CA TRP A 34 -0.65 1.43 -9.08
C TRP A 34 0.00 2.82 -9.12
N TYR A 35 -0.69 3.82 -9.68
CA TYR A 35 -0.19 5.18 -9.76
C TYR A 35 0.04 5.80 -8.37
N ILE A 36 -0.93 5.68 -7.46
CA ILE A 36 -0.82 6.18 -6.08
C ILE A 36 0.34 5.48 -5.35
N PHE A 37 0.48 4.17 -5.53
CA PHE A 37 1.57 3.40 -4.94
C PHE A 37 2.94 3.92 -5.36
N ILE A 38 3.18 4.13 -6.66
CA ILE A 38 4.45 4.66 -7.15
C ILE A 38 4.66 6.10 -6.68
N GLN A 39 3.62 6.94 -6.75
CA GLN A 39 3.69 8.32 -6.29
C GLN A 39 4.06 8.43 -4.81
N GLU A 40 3.52 7.56 -3.95
CA GLU A 40 3.84 7.55 -2.51
C GLU A 40 5.30 7.16 -2.25
N LEU A 41 5.84 6.21 -3.02
CA LEU A 41 7.25 5.81 -2.92
C LEU A 41 8.21 6.91 -3.39
N GLU A 42 7.81 7.68 -4.40
CA GLU A 42 8.58 8.82 -4.93
C GLU A 42 8.36 10.11 -4.13
N SER A 43 7.39 10.11 -3.20
CA SER A 43 7.04 11.29 -2.44
C SER A 43 8.18 11.75 -1.54
N LYS A 44 8.46 13.06 -1.59
CA LYS A 44 9.41 13.73 -0.71
C LYS A 44 8.89 13.85 0.72
N ASP A 45 7.61 13.59 0.97
CA ASP A 45 6.97 13.79 2.25
C ASP A 45 7.34 12.70 3.27
N ASN A 46 7.65 11.49 2.81
CA ASN A 46 8.09 10.40 3.69
C ASN A 46 9.61 10.20 3.70
N GLN A 47 10.31 10.69 2.67
CA GLN A 47 11.76 10.56 2.51
C GLN A 47 12.22 9.11 2.72
N PHE A 48 11.72 8.20 1.89
CA PHE A 48 12.09 6.80 1.97
C PHE A 48 13.51 6.57 1.45
N GLU A 49 14.23 5.72 2.16
CA GLU A 49 15.56 5.21 1.81
C GLU A 49 15.51 3.69 1.74
N LEU A 50 16.36 3.09 0.90
CA LEU A 50 16.53 1.64 0.92
C LEU A 50 17.21 1.21 2.22
N ALA A 51 16.60 0.23 2.87
CA ALA A 51 17.20 -0.49 3.98
C ALA A 51 17.64 -1.89 3.52
N ASP A 52 18.66 -2.44 4.17
CA ASP A 52 19.19 -3.76 3.85
C ASP A 52 18.18 -4.88 4.15
N GLY A 53 18.39 -6.05 3.52
CA GLY A 53 17.66 -7.27 3.85
C GLY A 53 16.35 -7.52 3.08
N GLY A 54 16.16 -6.85 1.94
CA GLY A 54 15.11 -7.18 0.97
C GLY A 54 15.36 -8.52 0.23
N ASN A 55 14.34 -9.00 -0.47
CA ASN A 55 14.40 -10.13 -1.39
C ASN A 55 13.50 -9.88 -2.62
N ASP A 56 13.44 -10.84 -3.54
CA ASP A 56 12.70 -10.71 -4.81
C ASP A 56 11.19 -10.43 -4.65
N ASN A 57 10.61 -10.60 -3.45
CA ASN A 57 9.20 -10.35 -3.14
C ASN A 57 8.99 -9.34 -2.00
N ALA A 58 10.06 -8.79 -1.44
CA ALA A 58 9.98 -7.87 -0.31
C ALA A 58 11.08 -6.81 -0.37
N ILE A 59 10.73 -5.55 -0.12
CA ILE A 59 11.73 -4.47 -0.01
C ILE A 59 11.60 -3.78 1.34
N ASN A 60 12.75 -3.51 1.97
CA ASN A 60 12.80 -2.79 3.23
C ASN A 60 13.13 -1.32 2.94
N LEU A 61 12.38 -0.44 3.59
CA LEU A 61 12.48 1.00 3.45
C LEU A 61 12.59 1.64 4.83
N TYR A 62 13.45 2.64 4.96
CA TYR A 62 13.47 3.52 6.12
C TYR A 62 12.84 4.86 5.77
N SER A 63 11.85 5.32 6.56
CA SER A 63 11.35 6.69 6.45
C SER A 63 12.14 7.59 7.39
N ARG A 64 12.80 8.63 6.84
CA ARG A 64 13.45 9.65 7.68
C ARG A 64 12.47 10.48 8.47
N VAL A 65 11.36 10.86 7.84
CA VAL A 65 10.36 11.74 8.46
C VAL A 65 9.69 11.07 9.65
N ARG A 66 9.42 9.77 9.54
CA ARG A 66 8.80 9.00 10.62
C ARG A 66 9.82 8.33 11.54
N THR A 67 11.10 8.36 11.17
CA THR A 67 12.22 7.63 11.80
C THR A 67 11.89 6.16 12.08
N LYS A 68 11.35 5.45 11.08
CA LYS A 68 10.87 4.07 11.22
C LYS A 68 11.17 3.21 10.01
N GLN A 69 11.37 1.92 10.29
CA GLN A 69 11.57 0.87 9.30
C GLN A 69 10.23 0.29 8.84
N TYR A 70 10.14 0.04 7.53
CA TYR A 70 8.99 -0.53 6.85
C TYR A 70 9.41 -1.62 5.88
N THR A 71 8.53 -2.59 5.69
CA THR A 71 8.68 -3.63 4.67
C THR A 71 7.45 -3.60 3.78
N ILE A 72 7.68 -3.64 2.47
CA ILE A 72 6.62 -3.82 1.47
C ILE A 72 6.75 -5.24 0.92
N GLU A 73 5.70 -6.03 1.10
CA GLU A 73 5.65 -7.41 0.62
C GLU A 73 4.24 -7.83 0.20
N GLN A 74 4.15 -8.90 -0.56
CA GLN A 74 2.88 -9.54 -0.88
C GLN A 74 2.40 -10.40 0.30
N ASN A 75 1.11 -10.30 0.62
CA ASN A 75 0.52 -11.12 1.66
C ASN A 75 0.46 -12.58 1.21
N ALA A 76 1.03 -13.46 2.02
CA ALA A 76 1.06 -14.90 1.73
C ALA A 76 -0.35 -15.53 1.66
N TYR A 77 -1.34 -14.91 2.29
CA TYR A 77 -2.70 -15.46 2.44
C TYR A 77 -3.79 -14.62 1.75
N LYS A 78 -3.46 -13.43 1.23
CA LYS A 78 -4.42 -12.51 0.64
C LYS A 78 -3.84 -11.92 -0.66
N PRO A 79 -4.67 -11.62 -1.67
CA PRO A 79 -4.21 -11.01 -2.92
C PRO A 79 -3.96 -9.51 -2.72
N LYS A 80 -3.03 -9.15 -1.83
CA LYS A 80 -2.72 -7.77 -1.46
C LYS A 80 -1.22 -7.59 -1.28
N VAL A 81 -0.71 -6.44 -1.70
CA VAL A 81 0.61 -5.93 -1.28
C VAL A 81 0.38 -4.90 -0.21
N TYR A 82 1.15 -4.98 0.86
CA TYR A 82 1.02 -4.07 2.01
C TYR A 82 2.38 -3.56 2.44
N MET A 83 2.35 -2.39 3.07
CA MET A 83 3.45 -1.84 3.82
C MET A 83 3.14 -2.01 5.30
N TYR A 84 4.07 -2.58 6.03
CA TYR A 84 3.97 -2.64 7.48
C TYR A 84 5.28 -2.16 8.06
N GLY A 85 5.19 -1.44 9.17
CA GLY A 85 6.38 -1.10 9.89
C GLY A 85 6.88 -2.27 10.74
N THR A 86 8.19 -2.46 10.79
CA THR A 86 8.83 -3.57 11.52
C THR A 86 9.05 -3.26 12.99
N GLU A 87 8.83 -2.00 13.39
CA GLU A 87 8.95 -1.50 14.76
C GLU A 87 7.56 -1.22 15.37
N THR A 88 7.48 -1.22 16.70
CA THR A 88 6.22 -0.98 17.41
C THR A 88 5.64 0.41 17.07
N GLY A 89 4.33 0.45 16.76
CA GLY A 89 3.60 1.69 16.45
C GLY A 89 3.93 2.31 15.09
N ALA A 90 4.62 1.59 14.20
CA ALA A 90 4.94 2.05 12.85
C ALA A 90 3.74 2.01 11.88
N GLY A 91 2.70 1.25 12.24
CA GLY A 91 1.44 1.19 11.49
C GLY A 91 1.47 0.18 10.35
N TYR A 92 0.33 0.06 9.68
CA TYR A 92 0.07 -0.87 8.58
C TYR A 92 -0.78 -0.18 7.52
N LEU A 93 -0.40 -0.34 6.25
CA LEU A 93 -1.11 0.24 5.11
C LEU A 93 -1.22 -0.78 3.97
N PRO A 94 -2.42 -1.22 3.56
CA PRO A 94 -2.57 -1.94 2.30
C PRO A 94 -2.29 -0.98 1.14
N LEU A 95 -1.38 -1.36 0.24
CA LEU A 95 -0.95 -0.52 -0.88
C LEU A 95 -1.64 -0.88 -2.18
N LEU A 96 -1.72 -2.19 -2.48
CA LEU A 96 -2.35 -2.71 -3.70
C LEU A 96 -3.30 -3.84 -3.33
N GLN A 97 -4.48 -3.85 -3.94
CA GLN A 97 -5.45 -4.94 -3.85
C GLN A 97 -5.50 -5.75 -5.14
N HIS A 98 -6.16 -6.91 -5.10
CA HIS A 98 -6.28 -7.82 -6.23
C HIS A 98 -4.95 -8.20 -6.88
N VAL A 99 -3.88 -8.30 -6.08
CA VAL A 99 -2.55 -8.66 -6.59
C VAL A 99 -2.43 -10.18 -6.69
N LYS A 100 -2.17 -10.65 -7.91
CA LYS A 100 -1.84 -12.06 -8.19
C LYS A 100 -0.37 -12.32 -7.92
N LYS A 101 0.52 -11.47 -8.44
CA LYS A 101 1.96 -11.59 -8.28
C LYS A 101 2.58 -10.22 -8.08
N TYR A 102 3.50 -10.15 -7.13
CA TYR A 102 4.36 -9.00 -6.91
C TYR A 102 5.81 -9.46 -6.94
N SER A 103 6.69 -8.65 -7.51
CA SER A 103 8.13 -8.87 -7.42
C SER A 103 8.87 -7.55 -7.45
N VAL A 104 10.01 -7.54 -6.77
CA VAL A 104 10.92 -6.41 -6.68
C VAL A 104 12.28 -6.85 -7.18
N ILE A 105 12.88 -6.06 -8.06
CA ILE A 105 14.25 -6.26 -8.50
C ILE A 105 15.07 -5.10 -7.94
N HIS A 106 16.00 -5.42 -7.04
CA HIS A 106 16.96 -4.49 -6.49
C HIS A 106 18.35 -5.12 -6.49
N GLN A 107 19.38 -4.33 -6.75
CA GLN A 107 20.77 -4.77 -6.68
C GLN A 107 21.43 -4.11 -5.47
N ASN A 108 22.23 -4.85 -4.72
CA ASN A 108 22.94 -4.30 -3.56
C ASN A 108 23.75 -3.06 -3.96
N GLY A 109 23.57 -1.97 -3.20
CA GLY A 109 24.24 -0.69 -3.46
C GLY A 109 23.64 0.14 -4.61
N ASN A 110 22.59 -0.34 -5.29
CA ASN A 110 21.89 0.43 -6.32
C ASN A 110 20.61 1.05 -5.74
N PRO A 111 20.44 2.39 -5.77
CA PRO A 111 19.24 3.06 -5.27
C PRO A 111 17.99 2.82 -6.14
N ARG A 112 18.16 2.24 -7.33
CA ARG A 112 17.07 1.99 -8.27
C ARG A 112 16.43 0.64 -8.00
N VAL A 113 15.12 0.65 -7.81
CA VAL A 113 14.32 -0.54 -7.56
C VAL A 113 13.22 -0.64 -8.59
N THR A 114 13.15 -1.79 -9.26
CA THR A 114 12.07 -2.09 -10.19
C THR A 114 10.96 -2.83 -9.46
N PHE A 115 9.78 -2.23 -9.42
CA PHE A 115 8.56 -2.85 -8.92
C PHE A 115 7.78 -3.44 -10.09
N LYS A 116 7.29 -4.67 -9.93
CA LYS A 116 6.42 -5.33 -10.91
C LYS A 116 5.22 -5.92 -10.21
N VAL A 117 4.03 -5.71 -10.79
CA VAL A 117 2.78 -6.28 -10.30
C VAL A 117 2.00 -6.91 -11.44
N GLU A 118 1.39 -8.07 -11.17
CA GLU A 118 0.33 -8.67 -11.97
C GLU A 118 -0.93 -8.70 -11.11
N PHE A 119 -2.00 -8.06 -11.59
CA PHE A 119 -3.30 -8.07 -10.95
C PHE A 119 -4.10 -9.33 -11.31
N LEU A 120 -5.13 -9.66 -10.53
CA LEU A 120 -6.03 -10.79 -10.77
C LEU A 120 -6.80 -10.65 -12.10
N SER A 121 -6.98 -9.41 -12.57
CA SER A 121 -7.50 -9.07 -13.90
C SER A 121 -6.59 -9.55 -15.05
N GLY A 122 -5.31 -9.80 -14.75
CA GLY A 122 -4.26 -10.11 -15.72
C GLY A 122 -3.46 -8.88 -16.18
N GLU A 123 -3.85 -7.67 -15.74
CA GLU A 123 -3.10 -6.45 -16.00
C GLU A 123 -1.71 -6.50 -15.33
N LYS A 124 -0.71 -5.94 -16.02
CA LYS A 124 0.68 -5.96 -15.58
C LYS A 124 1.26 -4.56 -15.62
N HIS A 125 1.93 -4.18 -14.54
CA HIS A 125 2.65 -2.91 -14.48
C HIS A 125 4.08 -3.11 -14.01
N GLU A 126 4.93 -2.19 -14.46
CA GLU A 126 6.33 -2.11 -14.11
C GLU A 126 6.73 -0.64 -13.97
N ALA A 127 7.43 -0.31 -12.90
CA ALA A 127 8.00 1.02 -12.68
C ALA A 127 9.33 0.91 -11.96
N VAL A 128 10.19 1.91 -12.16
CA VAL A 128 11.49 2.02 -11.51
C VAL A 128 11.46 3.23 -10.60
N VAL A 129 11.56 3.00 -9.30
CA VAL A 129 11.69 4.06 -8.30
C VAL A 129 13.16 4.21 -7.94
N THR A 130 13.65 5.44 -7.87
CA THR A 130 15.02 5.73 -7.44
C THR A 130 14.97 6.35 -6.05
N PHE A 131 15.40 5.61 -5.05
CA PHE A 131 15.42 6.11 -3.68
C PHE A 131 16.64 7.00 -3.44
N PRO A 132 16.48 8.19 -2.84
CA PRO A 132 17.60 9.05 -2.49
C PRO A 132 18.54 8.37 -1.49
N ILE A 133 19.85 8.55 -1.70
CA ILE A 133 20.88 8.14 -0.74
C ILE A 133 21.19 9.35 0.13
N TYR A 134 20.87 9.28 1.42
CA TYR A 134 21.21 10.35 2.34
C TYR A 134 22.50 10.01 3.08
N VAL A 135 23.51 10.85 2.91
CA VAL A 135 24.73 10.79 3.72
C VAL A 135 24.33 11.21 5.14
N LYS A 136 24.69 10.41 6.15
CA LYS A 136 24.64 10.88 7.54
C LYS A 136 25.60 12.08 7.64
N SER A 137 25.06 13.29 7.79
CA SER A 137 25.87 14.41 8.26
C SER A 137 26.47 13.98 9.60
N GLY A 138 27.79 13.89 9.64
CA GLY A 138 28.52 13.50 10.85
C GLY A 138 28.28 14.52 11.96
N ASP A 139 28.06 14.00 13.17
CA ASP A 139 28.30 14.74 14.41
C ASP A 139 29.80 14.72 14.73
#